data_AF-A0A9D9CUU8-F1
#
_entry.id   AF-A0A9D9CUU8-F1
#
_cell.length_a   1.000
_cell.length_b   1.000
_cell.length_c   1.000
_cell.angle_alpha   90.00
_cell.angle_beta   90.00
_cell.angle_gamma   90.00
#
_symmetry.space_group_name_H-M   'P 1'
#
loop_
_entity.id
_entity.type
_entity.pdbx_description
1 polymer ?
#
loop_
_entity_poly.entity_id
_entity_poly.type
_entity_poly.pdbx_seq_one_letter_code
_entity_poly.pdbx_strand_id
1 'polypeptide(L)'
;MTVNAQDSISVNKEQVSKETTSNTQDITSETAKDLIPVVRFGDDIKVKLGGFFRAEYYVDSREIVGACDGLFGFFPQDKVYDANGDDLNEVVRQNFSTQATRFTATVDGPNLGGAKSKAYVEFDFSGGNAVNVRLRQAWAKFIWQKGELLLGKAWNPFADIPFPYVAGLHVGIPFR
;
A
#
# COMPACT_ATOMS: atom_id res chain seq x y z
N MET A 1 -45.38 82.82 -12.83
CA MET A 1 -46.42 82.53 -11.82
C MET A 1 -46.19 81.09 -11.38
N THR A 2 -45.62 80.81 -10.21
CA THR A 2 -46.30 80.64 -8.89
C THR A 2 -47.43 79.59 -8.94
N VAL A 3 -47.53 78.60 -8.04
CA VAL A 3 -46.83 78.26 -6.76
C VAL A 3 -46.66 76.73 -6.64
N ASN A 4 -45.74 76.16 -5.85
CA ASN A 4 -45.86 75.73 -4.42
C ASN A 4 -47.21 75.13 -3.99
N ALA A 5 -47.31 74.26 -2.97
CA ALA A 5 -46.37 73.33 -2.30
C ALA A 5 -47.14 72.54 -1.20
N GLN A 6 -46.64 71.36 -0.82
CA GLN A 6 -46.93 70.60 0.42
C GLN A 6 -46.01 69.35 0.38
N ASP A 7 -45.08 69.06 1.30
CA ASP A 7 -44.88 69.39 2.73
C ASP A 7 -46.06 69.00 3.63
N SER A 8 -45.91 68.21 4.70
CA SER A 8 -44.77 67.41 5.21
C SER A 8 -45.33 66.17 5.96
N ILE A 9 -44.77 65.44 6.95
CA ILE A 9 -43.80 65.65 8.06
C ILE A 9 -42.97 64.36 8.25
N SER A 10 -41.74 64.45 8.76
CA SER A 10 -40.86 63.31 9.11
C SER A 10 -40.98 62.86 10.58
N VAL A 11 -40.66 61.59 10.88
CA VAL A 11 -40.41 61.11 12.26
C VAL A 11 -39.10 60.33 12.32
N ASN A 12 -38.32 60.59 13.37
CA ASN A 12 -36.91 60.23 13.50
C ASN A 12 -36.71 58.82 14.13
N LYS A 13 -35.58 58.16 13.81
CA LYS A 13 -35.07 56.96 14.50
C LYS A 13 -33.59 57.07 14.92
N GLU A 14 -33.16 58.28 15.22
CA GLU A 14 -31.91 58.61 15.93
C GLU A 14 -31.94 58.13 17.39
N GLN A 15 -31.93 56.81 17.58
CA GLN A 15 -31.93 56.10 18.87
C GLN A 15 -30.97 54.89 18.89
N VAL A 16 -30.03 54.82 17.95
CA VAL A 16 -28.82 53.99 18.07
C VAL A 16 -27.61 54.80 17.57
N SER A 17 -27.24 55.83 18.34
CA SER A 17 -25.95 56.50 18.21
C SER A 17 -24.99 56.00 19.29
N LYS A 18 -23.68 56.14 19.06
CA LYS A 18 -22.55 55.47 19.73
C LYS A 18 -22.37 54.02 19.24
N GLU A 19 -21.18 53.56 18.85
CA GLU A 19 -19.84 54.16 18.92
C GLU A 19 -19.14 54.27 17.55
N THR A 20 -18.15 55.16 17.48
CA THR A 20 -17.46 55.57 16.25
C THR A 20 -16.12 54.84 16.12
N THR A 21 -15.82 54.30 14.93
CA THR A 21 -14.49 53.89 14.42
C THR A 21 -13.55 53.08 15.33
N SER A 22 -13.05 51.95 14.84
CA SER A 22 -11.62 51.91 14.43
C SER A 22 -11.27 50.71 13.55
N ASN A 23 -10.15 50.86 12.83
CA ASN A 23 -9.17 49.86 12.45
C ASN A 23 -9.61 48.59 11.70
N THR A 24 -9.21 48.57 10.42
CA THR A 24 -8.52 47.42 9.83
C THR A 24 -7.57 46.75 10.84
N GLN A 25 -7.83 45.48 11.15
CA GLN A 25 -6.90 44.59 11.85
C GLN A 25 -6.83 43.28 11.08
N ASP A 26 -5.60 42.83 10.86
CA ASP A 26 -5.20 41.83 9.89
C ASP A 26 -5.89 40.48 10.08
N ILE A 27 -6.52 39.96 9.02
CA ILE A 27 -6.84 38.53 8.90
C ILE A 27 -5.53 37.79 8.60
N THR A 28 -4.68 37.69 9.62
CA THR A 28 -3.53 36.79 9.59
C THR A 28 -4.01 35.34 9.48
N SER A 29 -3.30 34.53 8.72
CA SER A 29 -3.72 33.17 8.42
C SER A 29 -3.63 32.27 9.66
N GLU A 30 -4.74 32.10 10.37
CA GLU A 30 -4.87 31.10 11.44
C GLU A 30 -4.80 29.68 10.86
N THR A 31 -3.57 29.20 10.75
CA THR A 31 -3.11 27.80 10.69
C THR A 31 -4.25 26.77 10.62
N ALA A 32 -4.66 26.42 9.40
CA ALA A 32 -5.42 25.20 9.16
C ALA A 32 -4.55 24.01 9.62
N LYS A 33 -4.82 23.52 10.83
CA LYS A 33 -4.00 22.51 11.49
C LYS A 33 -4.23 21.16 10.81
N ASP A 34 -3.29 20.77 9.95
CA ASP A 34 -3.37 19.55 9.14
C ASP A 34 -3.84 18.34 9.97
N LEU A 35 -5.07 17.88 9.69
CA LEU A 35 -5.70 16.74 10.36
C LEU A 35 -5.08 15.39 9.96
N ILE A 36 -4.14 15.41 9.02
CA ILE A 36 -3.31 14.27 8.61
C ILE A 36 -1.86 14.69 8.81
N PRO A 37 -1.04 13.98 9.60
CA PRO A 37 0.35 14.38 9.82
C PRO A 37 1.14 14.27 8.52
N VAL A 38 1.68 15.40 8.05
CA VAL A 38 2.60 15.42 6.90
C VAL A 38 3.87 14.68 7.28
N VAL A 39 4.03 13.45 6.79
CA VAL A 39 5.23 12.62 7.01
C VAL A 39 6.39 13.21 6.20
N ARG A 40 7.03 14.23 6.78
CA ARG A 40 8.27 14.80 6.26
C ARG A 40 9.43 13.86 6.54
N PHE A 41 9.68 12.95 5.60
CA PHE A 41 11.03 12.45 5.38
C PHE A 41 11.93 13.67 5.11
N GLY A 42 13.12 13.72 5.71
CA GLY A 42 14.04 14.86 5.56
C GLY A 42 14.46 15.07 4.10
N ASP A 43 14.93 16.27 3.74
CA ASP A 43 15.04 16.72 2.34
C ASP A 43 15.92 15.81 1.44
N ASP A 44 16.89 15.10 2.02
CA ASP A 44 17.74 14.11 1.34
C ASP A 44 17.12 12.70 1.20
N ILE A 45 15.91 12.46 1.71
CA ILE A 45 15.27 11.15 1.77
C ILE A 45 14.10 11.07 0.79
N LYS A 46 14.19 10.17 -0.18
CA LYS A 46 13.17 9.99 -1.24
C LYS A 46 12.54 8.62 -1.15
N VAL A 47 11.29 8.57 -0.69
CA VAL A 47 10.50 7.35 -0.57
C VAL A 47 9.69 7.12 -1.86
N LYS A 48 9.78 5.90 -2.38
CA LYS A 48 9.00 5.39 -3.52
C LYS A 48 8.18 4.20 -3.04
N LEU A 49 6.87 4.41 -2.94
CA LEU A 49 5.92 3.33 -2.70
C LEU A 49 5.61 2.61 -4.02
N GLY A 50 5.25 1.33 -3.94
CA GLY A 50 4.95 0.49 -5.08
C GLY A 50 4.46 -0.88 -4.65
N GLY A 51 4.47 -1.83 -5.59
CA GLY A 51 3.87 -3.15 -5.44
C GLY A 51 2.76 -3.38 -6.46
N PHE A 52 1.81 -4.26 -6.16
CA PHE A 52 0.67 -4.55 -7.02
C PHE A 52 -0.50 -5.15 -6.23
N PHE A 53 -1.72 -4.86 -6.66
CA PHE A 53 -2.88 -5.68 -6.32
C PHE A 53 -2.91 -6.91 -7.24
N ARG A 54 -3.22 -8.08 -6.68
CA ARG A 54 -3.35 -9.34 -7.41
C ARG A 54 -4.49 -10.13 -6.81
N ALA A 55 -5.47 -10.46 -7.66
CA ALA A 55 -6.60 -11.32 -7.37
C ALA A 55 -6.57 -12.50 -8.34
N GLU A 56 -6.69 -13.71 -7.80
CA GLU A 56 -6.58 -14.96 -8.56
C GLU A 56 -7.81 -15.82 -8.27
N TYR A 57 -8.49 -16.22 -9.35
CA TYR A 57 -9.48 -17.29 -9.32
C TYR A 57 -8.88 -18.50 -10.02
N TYR A 58 -8.96 -19.67 -9.39
CA TYR A 58 -8.43 -20.91 -9.92
C TYR A 58 -9.38 -22.08 -9.60
N VAL A 59 -9.35 -23.08 -10.47
CA VAL A 59 -10.23 -24.25 -10.41
C VAL A 59 -9.36 -25.49 -10.55
N ASP A 60 -9.33 -26.30 -9.50
CA ASP A 60 -8.58 -27.54 -9.45
C ASP A 60 -9.55 -28.70 -9.66
N SER A 61 -9.24 -29.64 -10.56
CA SER A 61 -10.12 -30.79 -10.85
C SER A 61 -10.05 -31.90 -9.79
N ARG A 62 -9.29 -31.67 -8.72
CA ARG A 62 -8.84 -32.66 -7.72
C ARG A 62 -8.31 -31.92 -6.49
N GLU A 63 -8.33 -32.56 -5.33
CA GLU A 63 -7.67 -32.02 -4.12
C GLU A 63 -6.15 -31.83 -4.31
N ILE A 64 -5.64 -30.67 -3.91
CA ILE A 64 -4.23 -30.28 -4.04
C ILE A 64 -3.56 -30.22 -2.67
N VAL A 65 -2.35 -30.77 -2.54
CA VAL A 65 -1.45 -30.46 -1.42
C VAL A 65 -0.83 -29.10 -1.69
N GLY A 66 -1.05 -28.13 -0.81
CA GLY A 66 -0.61 -26.75 -1.02
C GLY A 66 -0.44 -25.94 0.25
N ALA A 67 0.00 -24.70 0.08
CA ALA A 67 0.14 -23.69 1.12
C ALA A 67 -0.52 -22.37 0.70
N CYS A 68 -0.61 -21.41 1.63
CA CYS A 68 -1.22 -20.10 1.42
C CYS A 68 -2.71 -20.17 1.03
N ASP A 69 -3.43 -21.15 1.57
CA ASP A 69 -4.85 -21.42 1.27
C ASP A 69 -5.07 -21.70 -0.22
N GLY A 70 -4.54 -22.84 -0.67
CA GLY A 70 -4.53 -23.34 -2.06
C GLY A 70 -3.63 -22.57 -3.04
N LEU A 71 -3.40 -21.26 -2.81
CA LEU A 71 -2.73 -20.34 -3.73
C LEU A 71 -1.31 -20.78 -4.14
N PHE A 72 -0.64 -21.54 -3.28
CA PHE A 72 0.63 -22.20 -3.58
C PHE A 72 0.42 -23.72 -3.57
N GLY A 73 -0.23 -24.25 -4.60
CA GLY A 73 -0.28 -25.69 -4.84
C GLY A 73 1.12 -26.28 -5.11
N PHE A 74 1.39 -27.46 -4.54
CA PHE A 74 2.61 -28.24 -4.80
C PHE A 74 2.33 -29.36 -5.79
N PHE A 75 1.37 -30.24 -5.47
CA PHE A 75 0.99 -31.40 -6.28
C PHE A 75 -0.42 -31.90 -5.91
N PRO A 76 -1.15 -32.59 -6.81
CA PRO A 76 -2.44 -33.22 -6.47
C PRO A 76 -2.27 -34.35 -5.46
N GLN A 77 -3.25 -34.55 -4.58
CA GLN A 77 -3.23 -35.66 -3.62
C GLN A 77 -3.32 -37.03 -4.31
N ASP A 78 -2.77 -38.07 -3.68
CA ASP A 78 -2.95 -39.46 -4.12
C ASP A 78 -4.43 -39.91 -4.07
N LYS A 79 -4.76 -40.99 -4.78
CA LYS A 79 -6.13 -41.54 -4.82
C LYS A 79 -6.49 -42.18 -3.49
N VAL A 80 -7.66 -41.81 -2.95
CA VAL A 80 -8.18 -42.35 -1.68
C VAL A 80 -9.56 -42.90 -1.95
N TYR A 81 -9.65 -44.22 -2.09
CA TYR A 81 -10.90 -44.90 -2.42
C TYR A 81 -11.78 -45.10 -1.19
N ASP A 82 -13.08 -44.91 -1.37
CA ASP A 82 -14.10 -45.25 -0.37
C ASP A 82 -14.45 -46.76 -0.38
N ALA A 83 -15.52 -47.16 0.33
CA ALA A 83 -15.97 -48.55 0.39
C ALA A 83 -16.65 -49.05 -0.91
N ASN A 84 -17.04 -48.15 -1.82
CA ASN A 84 -17.64 -48.47 -3.12
C ASN A 84 -16.59 -48.53 -4.25
N GLY A 85 -15.46 -47.86 -4.06
CA GLY A 85 -14.37 -47.75 -5.03
C GLY A 85 -14.24 -46.35 -5.67
N ASP A 86 -14.96 -45.36 -5.15
CA ASP A 86 -14.92 -43.98 -5.64
C ASP A 86 -13.76 -43.21 -5.00
N ASP A 87 -13.03 -42.40 -5.78
CA ASP A 87 -11.88 -41.62 -5.28
C ASP A 87 -12.34 -40.32 -4.62
N LEU A 88 -12.28 -40.28 -3.29
CA LEU A 88 -12.69 -39.15 -2.44
C LEU A 88 -11.99 -37.82 -2.78
N ASN A 89 -10.82 -37.89 -3.43
CA ASN A 89 -10.05 -36.72 -3.84
C ASN A 89 -10.37 -36.25 -5.27
N GLU A 90 -11.21 -36.96 -6.04
CA GLU A 90 -11.67 -36.58 -7.38
C GLU A 90 -12.83 -35.57 -7.32
N VAL A 91 -12.59 -34.45 -6.61
CA VAL A 91 -13.55 -33.37 -6.39
C VAL A 91 -13.05 -32.06 -6.99
N VAL A 92 -13.94 -31.35 -7.69
CA VAL A 92 -13.64 -30.04 -8.28
C VAL A 92 -13.65 -28.97 -7.17
N ARG A 93 -12.50 -28.34 -6.94
CA ARG A 93 -12.34 -27.19 -6.05
C ARG A 93 -12.31 -25.89 -6.85
N GLN A 94 -12.93 -24.85 -6.31
CA GLN A 94 -12.89 -23.50 -6.86
C GLN A 94 -12.46 -22.55 -5.76
N ASN A 95 -11.41 -21.76 -6.02
CA ASN A 95 -10.79 -20.92 -5.01
C ASN A 95 -10.59 -19.49 -5.55
N PHE A 96 -10.72 -18.50 -4.66
CA PHE A 96 -10.42 -17.10 -4.95
C PHE A 96 -9.52 -16.53 -3.87
N SER A 97 -8.36 -15.98 -4.25
CA SER A 97 -7.39 -15.43 -3.30
C SER A 97 -6.80 -14.11 -3.78
N THR A 98 -6.60 -13.20 -2.83
CA THR A 98 -5.91 -11.91 -3.02
C THR A 98 -4.56 -11.86 -2.28
N GLN A 99 -4.14 -12.95 -1.63
CA GLN A 99 -2.99 -12.99 -0.71
C GLN A 99 -1.63 -12.70 -1.38
N ALA A 100 -1.55 -12.84 -2.71
CA ALA A 100 -0.37 -12.46 -3.49
C ALA A 100 -0.20 -10.93 -3.65
N THR A 101 -1.23 -10.14 -3.31
CA THR A 101 -1.17 -8.66 -3.27
C THR A 101 0.01 -8.20 -2.42
N ARG A 102 0.82 -7.30 -3.00
CA ARG A 102 2.16 -6.98 -2.51
C ARG A 102 2.37 -5.48 -2.41
N PHE A 103 3.06 -5.06 -1.36
CA PHE A 103 3.49 -3.69 -1.15
C PHE A 103 5.01 -3.62 -1.02
N THR A 104 5.58 -2.55 -1.56
CA THR A 104 7.01 -2.26 -1.50
C THR A 104 7.23 -0.80 -1.12
N ALA A 105 8.23 -0.52 -0.28
CA ALA A 105 8.77 0.83 -0.14
C ALA A 105 10.28 0.80 -0.39
N THR A 106 10.72 1.57 -1.38
CA THR A 106 12.14 1.88 -1.61
C THR A 106 12.44 3.24 -1.02
N VAL A 107 13.49 3.36 -0.23
CA VAL A 107 13.98 4.64 0.30
C VAL A 107 15.36 4.89 -0.31
N ASP A 108 15.49 5.89 -1.17
CA ASP A 108 16.80 6.46 -1.51
C ASP A 108 17.16 7.44 -0.38
N GLY A 109 18.32 7.29 0.26
CA GLY A 109 18.72 8.07 1.45
C GLY A 109 19.96 8.95 1.23
N PRO A 110 20.40 9.69 2.27
CA PRO A 110 21.57 10.56 2.21
C PRO A 110 22.86 9.79 1.92
N ASN A 111 23.92 10.54 1.58
CA ASN A 111 25.27 10.00 1.45
C ASN A 111 25.86 9.73 2.85
N LEU A 112 26.18 8.48 3.15
CA LEU A 112 26.67 8.04 4.46
C LEU A 112 28.06 7.41 4.28
N GLY A 113 29.09 8.00 4.89
CA GLY A 113 30.47 7.50 4.80
C GLY A 113 31.02 7.43 3.36
N GLY A 114 30.56 8.31 2.47
CA GLY A 114 30.92 8.30 1.04
C GLY A 114 30.14 7.28 0.20
N ALA A 115 29.22 6.51 0.79
CA ALA A 115 28.30 5.63 0.08
C ALA A 115 26.93 6.28 -0.13
N LYS A 116 26.35 6.07 -1.32
CA LYS A 116 24.92 6.28 -1.52
C LYS A 116 24.16 5.22 -0.72
N SER A 117 23.23 5.64 0.14
CA SER A 117 22.41 4.72 0.93
C SER A 117 21.05 4.45 0.26
N LYS A 118 20.58 3.21 0.38
CA LYS A 118 19.25 2.76 0.00
C LYS A 118 18.70 1.81 1.05
N ALA A 119 17.41 1.89 1.33
CA ALA A 119 16.67 0.82 2.01
C ALA A 119 15.51 0.31 1.14
N TYR A 120 15.10 -0.93 1.36
CA TYR A 120 13.98 -1.57 0.69
C TYR A 120 13.23 -2.49 1.65
N VAL A 121 11.91 -2.41 1.65
CA VAL A 121 11.02 -3.32 2.35
C VAL A 121 9.92 -3.81 1.42
N GLU A 122 9.61 -5.10 1.47
CA GLU A 122 8.59 -5.79 0.66
C GLU A 122 7.77 -6.73 1.55
N PHE A 123 6.45 -6.68 1.44
CA PHE A 123 5.54 -7.60 2.12
C PHE A 123 4.33 -7.96 1.26
N ASP A 124 3.79 -9.16 1.47
CA ASP A 124 2.50 -9.62 0.96
C ASP A 124 1.73 -10.39 2.05
N PHE A 125 0.53 -10.90 1.77
CA PHE A 125 -0.34 -11.53 2.76
C PHE A 125 -0.31 -13.07 2.79
N SER A 126 0.67 -13.68 2.11
CA SER A 126 0.85 -15.14 2.03
C SER A 126 1.84 -15.66 3.09
N GLY A 127 1.61 -15.28 4.35
CA GLY A 127 2.41 -15.69 5.52
C GLY A 127 2.06 -17.06 6.12
N GLY A 128 0.95 -17.67 5.70
CA GLY A 128 0.48 -18.98 6.16
C GLY A 128 -0.82 -19.35 5.46
N ASN A 129 -1.53 -20.38 5.92
CA ASN A 129 -2.80 -20.84 5.33
C ASN A 129 -4.02 -19.98 5.74
N ALA A 130 -3.78 -18.70 5.99
CA ALA A 130 -4.77 -17.65 6.23
C ALA A 130 -4.08 -16.31 5.94
N VAL A 131 -4.84 -15.24 5.73
CA VAL A 131 -4.34 -13.89 5.40
C VAL A 131 -3.39 -13.38 6.49
N ASN A 132 -2.07 -13.46 6.26
CA ASN A 132 -1.03 -13.15 7.24
C ASN A 132 0.08 -12.34 6.59
N VAL A 133 0.42 -11.17 7.16
CA VAL A 133 1.48 -10.31 6.63
C VAL A 133 2.84 -10.99 6.72
N ARG A 134 3.50 -11.15 5.58
CA ARG A 134 4.80 -11.81 5.43
C ARG A 134 5.87 -10.81 5.01
N LEU A 135 6.91 -10.65 5.84
CA LEU A 135 8.09 -9.87 5.49
C LEU A 135 8.94 -10.63 4.46
N ARG A 136 8.87 -10.20 3.20
CA ARG A 136 9.57 -10.85 2.09
C ARG A 136 11.00 -10.36 1.95
N GLN A 137 11.18 -9.05 1.95
CA GLN A 137 12.49 -8.41 1.96
C GLN A 137 12.51 -7.25 2.95
N ALA A 138 13.66 -7.05 3.59
CA ALA A 138 13.96 -5.92 4.45
C ALA A 138 15.47 -5.75 4.49
N TRP A 139 16.01 -4.87 3.65
CA TRP A 139 17.46 -4.67 3.53
C TRP A 139 17.85 -3.21 3.35
N ALA A 140 19.07 -2.90 3.78
CA ALA A 140 19.79 -1.67 3.45
C ALA A 140 20.96 -1.99 2.51
N LYS A 141 21.27 -1.10 1.58
CA LYS A 141 22.41 -1.19 0.66
C LYS A 141 23.20 0.12 0.68
N PHE A 142 24.52 0.00 0.80
CA PHE A 142 25.49 1.09 0.76
C PHE A 142 26.37 0.90 -0.48
N ILE A 143 26.49 1.93 -1.32
CA ILE A 143 27.18 1.85 -2.62
C ILE A 143 28.29 2.90 -2.68
N TRP A 144 29.54 2.43 -2.67
CA TRP A 144 30.76 3.22 -2.92
C TRP A 144 31.22 3.04 -4.38
N GLN A 145 32.26 3.78 -4.80
CA GLN A 145 32.83 3.67 -6.14
C GLN A 145 33.45 2.30 -6.48
N LYS A 146 33.86 1.52 -5.46
CA LYS A 146 34.63 0.27 -5.63
C LYS A 146 33.94 -0.98 -5.04
N GLY A 147 32.68 -0.86 -4.62
CA GLY A 147 31.95 -1.97 -4.03
C GLY A 147 30.62 -1.56 -3.41
N GLU A 148 29.77 -2.54 -3.17
CA GLU A 148 28.51 -2.39 -2.44
C GLU A 148 28.45 -3.35 -1.24
N LEU A 149 27.71 -2.93 -0.22
CA LEU A 149 27.38 -3.76 0.95
C LEU A 149 25.87 -3.79 1.11
N LEU A 150 25.27 -4.98 1.07
CA LEU A 150 23.86 -5.21 1.40
C LEU A 150 23.77 -5.88 2.78
N LEU A 151 22.88 -5.37 3.63
CA LEU A 151 22.62 -5.86 4.98
C LEU A 151 21.11 -6.13 5.15
N GLY A 152 20.76 -7.28 5.73
CA GLY A 152 19.37 -7.67 6.02
C GLY A 152 18.84 -8.79 5.13
N LYS A 153 17.50 -8.92 5.08
CA LYS A 153 16.80 -10.00 4.38
C LYS A 153 16.57 -9.64 2.91
N ALA A 154 17.43 -10.14 2.02
CA ALA A 154 17.24 -10.10 0.56
C ALA A 154 17.05 -11.52 -0.01
N TRP A 155 16.99 -11.64 -1.34
CA TRP A 155 17.17 -12.93 -2.02
C TRP A 155 18.60 -13.47 -1.81
N ASN A 156 18.78 -14.79 -1.86
CA ASN A 156 20.12 -15.37 -1.99
C ASN A 156 20.67 -15.09 -3.41
N PRO A 157 21.99 -14.84 -3.59
CA PRO A 157 22.57 -14.56 -4.92
C PRO A 157 22.32 -15.65 -5.97
N PHE A 158 22.08 -16.89 -5.54
CA PHE A 158 21.75 -18.04 -6.39
C PHE A 158 20.23 -18.26 -6.59
N ALA A 159 19.40 -17.24 -6.31
CA ALA A 159 17.96 -17.29 -6.61
C ALA A 159 17.64 -17.08 -8.10
N ASP A 160 18.56 -16.49 -8.85
CA ASP A 160 18.39 -16.09 -10.25
C ASP A 160 18.60 -17.28 -11.22
N ILE A 161 17.80 -18.33 -11.00
CA ILE A 161 17.68 -19.47 -11.90
C ILE A 161 16.57 -19.14 -12.90
N PRO A 162 16.78 -19.27 -14.23
CA PRO A 162 15.75 -18.94 -15.21
C PRO A 162 14.59 -19.94 -15.15
N PHE A 163 13.46 -19.52 -14.57
CA PHE A 163 12.19 -20.23 -14.58
C PHE A 163 11.25 -19.69 -15.68
N PRO A 164 10.36 -20.52 -16.25
CA PRO A 164 9.36 -20.04 -17.21
C PRO A 164 8.37 -19.08 -16.54
N TYR A 165 7.90 -18.08 -17.29
CA TYR A 165 6.81 -17.22 -16.82
C TYR A 165 5.50 -18.02 -16.80
N VAL A 166 4.99 -18.28 -15.60
CA VAL A 166 3.72 -18.98 -15.36
C VAL A 166 2.76 -18.08 -14.58
N ALA A 167 1.46 -18.32 -14.72
CA ALA A 167 0.44 -17.52 -14.04
C ALA A 167 0.46 -17.72 -12.51
N GLY A 168 0.54 -18.98 -12.04
CA GLY A 168 0.42 -19.34 -10.62
C GLY A 168 1.64 -18.98 -9.77
N LEU A 169 1.41 -18.68 -8.49
CA LEU A 169 2.44 -18.24 -7.54
C LEU A 169 3.52 -19.31 -7.25
N HIS A 170 3.23 -20.58 -7.50
CA HIS A 170 4.11 -21.73 -7.25
C HIS A 170 5.30 -21.85 -8.23
N VAL A 171 5.33 -21.05 -9.31
CA VAL A 171 6.42 -20.95 -10.32
C VAL A 171 6.95 -22.29 -10.85
N GLY A 172 6.09 -23.31 -10.93
CA GLY A 172 6.41 -24.64 -11.43
C GLY A 172 7.38 -25.47 -10.57
N ILE A 173 7.57 -25.11 -9.29
CA ILE A 173 8.49 -25.83 -8.39
C ILE A 173 7.91 -27.21 -8.04
N PRO A 174 8.59 -28.34 -8.33
CA PRO A 174 8.15 -29.64 -7.88
C PRO A 174 8.38 -29.83 -6.37
N PHE A 175 9.59 -29.51 -5.89
CA PHE A 175 9.99 -29.58 -4.47
C PHE A 175 11.05 -28.52 -4.16
N ARG A 176 11.17 -28.09 -2.91
CA ARG A 176 12.25 -27.22 -2.40
C ARG A 176 12.55 -27.51 -0.92
#